data_AF-A0A7V6CWG0-F1
#
_entry.id   AF-A0A7V6CWG0-F1
#
_cell.length_a   1.000
_cell.length_b   1.000
_cell.length_c   1.000
_cell.angle_alpha   90.00
_cell.angle_beta   90.00
_cell.angle_gamma   90.00
#
_symmetry.space_group_name_H-M   'P 1'
#
loop_
_entity.id
_entity.type
_entity.pdbx_description
1 polymer ?
#
loop_
_entity_poly.entity_id
_entity_poly.type
_entity_poly.pdbx_seq_one_letter_code
_entity_poly.pdbx_strand_id
1 'polypeptide(L)'
;DILKKEKKGGRMDEVASVIDDPAPAIERQGHVRTAIDNLPPDQREIIFLTFYENLPYKAIADLLDIPEGTVKSRMYYAKKNLAEALS
;
A
#
# COMPACT_ATOMS: atom_id res chain seq x y z
N ASP A 1 35.45 46.52 -20.60
CA ASP A 1 36.18 45.66 -19.65
C ASP A 1 35.65 45.76 -18.25
N ILE A 2 35.02 44.68 -17.79
CA ILE A 2 34.46 44.51 -16.45
C ILE A 2 35.24 43.36 -15.82
N LEU A 3 36.21 43.62 -14.93
CA LEU A 3 36.76 42.57 -14.07
C LEU A 3 37.46 43.13 -12.82
N LYS A 4 36.69 43.30 -11.73
CA LYS A 4 37.23 43.13 -10.37
C LYS A 4 36.11 43.00 -9.35
N LYS A 5 35.98 41.82 -8.74
CA LYS A 5 35.48 41.68 -7.36
C LYS A 5 35.98 40.38 -6.76
N GLU A 6 36.69 40.53 -5.65
CA GLU A 6 37.30 39.47 -4.86
C GLU A 6 36.32 38.87 -3.82
N LYS A 7 36.64 37.61 -3.49
CA LYS A 7 36.29 36.75 -2.34
C LYS A 7 35.43 37.27 -1.17
N LYS A 8 34.46 36.42 -0.76
CA LYS A 8 34.16 35.92 0.61
C LYS A 8 32.99 34.93 0.46
N GLY A 9 33.09 33.65 0.77
CA GLY A 9 33.23 33.09 2.12
C GLY A 9 31.86 32.69 2.65
N GLY A 10 31.57 31.38 2.77
CA GLY A 10 30.36 30.90 3.44
C GLY A 10 30.04 29.41 3.24
N ARG A 11 30.33 28.62 4.30
CA ARG A 11 29.58 27.44 4.85
C ARG A 11 29.35 26.25 3.90
N MET A 12 29.97 25.07 4.11
CA MET A 12 29.57 24.03 5.08
C MET A 12 28.05 23.90 5.19
N ASP A 13 27.50 22.79 4.72
CA ASP A 13 26.34 22.04 5.24
C ASP A 13 25.85 21.14 4.08
N GLU A 14 26.27 19.88 4.05
CA GLU A 14 25.47 18.79 4.60
C GLU A 14 24.39 18.34 3.58
N VAL A 15 24.84 17.65 2.53
CA VAL A 15 23.95 16.70 1.85
C VAL A 15 23.89 15.45 2.72
N ALA A 16 23.20 15.58 3.87
CA ALA A 16 22.76 14.42 4.62
C ALA A 16 22.00 13.54 3.63
N SER A 17 22.58 12.39 3.32
CA SER A 17 21.83 11.31 2.68
C SER A 17 20.63 11.07 3.57
N VAL A 18 19.45 11.45 3.09
CA VAL A 18 18.18 11.04 3.69
C VAL A 18 18.12 9.54 3.44
N ILE A 19 18.76 8.77 4.34
CA ILE A 19 18.57 7.34 4.43
C ILE A 19 17.13 7.22 4.91
N ASP A 20 16.24 6.99 3.96
CA ASP A 20 14.86 6.61 4.26
C ASP A 20 14.97 5.34 5.11
N ASP A 21 14.77 5.47 6.42
CA ASP A 21 14.90 4.36 7.36
C ASP A 21 13.90 3.28 6.94
N PRO A 22 14.36 2.09 6.50
CA PRO A 22 13.45 1.05 6.03
C PRO A 22 12.66 0.40 7.16
N ALA A 23 13.03 0.61 8.43
CA ALA A 23 12.37 0.01 9.59
C ALA A 23 10.85 0.30 9.65
N PRO A 24 10.37 1.56 9.58
CA PRO A 24 8.93 1.86 9.56
C PRO A 24 8.19 1.27 8.35
N ALA A 25 8.85 1.13 7.19
CA ALA A 25 8.23 0.53 6.01
C ALA A 25 8.05 -0.99 6.16
N ILE A 26 9.05 -1.69 6.70
CA ILE A 26 9.01 -3.14 6.94
C ILE A 26 7.98 -3.50 8.01
N GLU A 27 7.94 -2.75 9.12
CA GLU A 27 6.95 -2.95 10.19
C GLU A 27 5.52 -2.77 9.66
N ARG A 28 5.30 -1.72 8.86
CA ARG A 28 3.99 -1.45 8.25
C ARG A 28 3.57 -2.54 7.26
N GLN A 29 4.50 -3.06 6.46
CA GLN A 29 4.23 -4.20 5.56
C GLN A 29 3.86 -5.47 6.33
N GLY A 30 4.54 -5.74 7.45
CA GLY A 30 4.23 -6.88 8.33
C GLY A 30 2.81 -6.80 8.92
N HIS A 31 2.38 -5.60 9.35
CA HIS A 31 1.03 -5.39 9.87
C HIS A 31 -0.05 -5.58 8.81
N VAL A 32 0.15 -5.07 7.58
CA VAL A 32 -0.79 -5.25 6.47
C VAL A 32 -0.96 -6.72 6.12
N ARG A 33 0.16 -7.46 6.00
CA ARG A 33 0.10 -8.88 5.68
C ARG A 33 -0.63 -9.68 6.75
N THR A 34 -0.33 -9.41 8.02
CA THR A 34 -1.01 -10.06 9.15
C THR A 34 -2.51 -9.76 9.15
N ALA A 35 -2.91 -8.52 8.87
CA ALA A 35 -4.33 -8.16 8.76
C ALA A 35 -5.04 -8.91 7.63
N ILE A 36 -4.40 -9.07 6.46
CA ILE A 36 -4.95 -9.84 5.33
C ILE A 36 -5.04 -11.34 5.68
N ASP A 37 -4.02 -11.89 6.34
CA ASP A 37 -3.96 -13.30 6.76
C ASP A 37 -5.00 -13.63 7.86
N ASN A 38 -5.53 -12.62 8.55
CA ASN A 38 -6.60 -12.77 9.54
C ASN A 38 -8.01 -12.55 8.96
N LEU A 39 -8.14 -12.14 7.69
CA LEU A 39 -9.46 -12.04 7.06
C LEU A 39 -10.10 -13.43 6.91
N PRO A 40 -11.44 -13.51 7.00
CA PRO A 40 -12.19 -14.69 6.57
C PRO A 40 -11.76 -15.13 5.16
N PRO A 41 -11.68 -16.46 4.87
CA PRO A 41 -11.17 -16.97 3.59
C PRO A 41 -11.82 -16.31 2.37
N ASP A 42 -13.15 -16.23 2.37
CA ASP A 42 -13.95 -15.60 1.32
C ASP A 42 -13.62 -14.12 1.09
N GLN A 43 -13.20 -13.39 2.12
CA GLN A 43 -12.83 -11.98 1.99
C GLN A 43 -11.40 -11.84 1.46
N ARG A 44 -10.49 -12.69 1.96
CA ARG A 44 -9.09 -12.73 1.51
C ARG A 44 -9.00 -13.09 0.03
N GLU A 45 -9.76 -14.08 -0.42
CA GLU A 45 -9.80 -14.50 -1.81
C GLU A 45 -10.24 -13.36 -2.74
N ILE A 46 -11.28 -12.60 -2.36
CA ILE A 46 -11.75 -11.45 -3.13
C ILE A 46 -10.70 -10.33 -3.18
N ILE A 47 -9.97 -10.07 -2.09
CA ILE A 47 -8.84 -9.14 -2.08
C ILE A 47 -7.73 -9.63 -3.01
N PHE A 48 -7.37 -10.91 -2.93
CA PHE A 48 -6.33 -11.49 -3.76
C PHE A 48 -6.66 -11.35 -5.26
N LEU A 49 -7.83 -11.81 -5.67
CA LEU A 49 -8.26 -11.77 -7.08
C LEU A 49 -8.40 -10.33 -7.59
N THR A 50 -8.81 -9.39 -6.74
CA THR A 50 -8.96 -7.98 -7.17
C THR A 50 -7.62 -7.28 -7.31
N PHE A 51 -6.71 -7.42 -6.34
CA PHE A 51 -5.52 -6.58 -6.26
C PHE A 51 -4.25 -7.26 -6.79
N TYR A 52 -4.15 -8.58 -6.68
CA TYR A 52 -3.00 -9.34 -7.19
C TYR A 52 -3.24 -9.80 -8.62
N GLU A 53 -4.41 -10.39 -8.88
CA GLU A 53 -4.77 -10.86 -10.24
C GLU A 53 -5.40 -9.76 -11.11
N ASN A 54 -5.69 -8.58 -10.54
CA ASN A 54 -6.32 -7.45 -11.23
C ASN A 54 -7.63 -7.80 -11.96
N LEU A 55 -8.40 -8.75 -11.42
CA LEU A 55 -9.65 -9.18 -12.04
C LEU A 55 -10.80 -8.20 -11.72
N PRO A 56 -11.63 -7.84 -12.71
CA PRO A 56 -12.85 -7.09 -12.45
C PRO A 56 -13.87 -7.96 -11.69
N TYR A 57 -14.76 -7.34 -10.91
CA TYR A 57 -15.71 -8.09 -10.07
C TYR A 57 -16.61 -9.05 -10.83
N LYS A 58 -16.97 -8.72 -12.07
CA LYS A 58 -17.72 -9.62 -12.94
C LYS A 58 -16.94 -10.91 -13.25
N ALA A 59 -15.65 -10.79 -13.59
CA ALA A 59 -14.81 -11.96 -13.85
C ALA A 59 -14.59 -12.80 -12.58
N ILE A 60 -14.50 -12.16 -11.41
CA ILE A 60 -14.43 -12.85 -10.12
C ILE A 60 -15.74 -13.60 -9.82
N ALA A 61 -16.88 -12.97 -10.10
CA ALA A 61 -18.20 -13.58 -9.94
C ALA A 61 -18.34 -14.83 -10.82
N ASP A 62 -17.95 -14.72 -12.09
CA ASP A 62 -17.96 -15.83 -13.05
C ASP A 62 -16.95 -16.93 -12.65
N LEU A 63 -15.75 -16.57 -12.19
CA LEU A 63 -14.70 -17.50 -11.76
C LEU A 63 -15.10 -18.34 -10.54
N LEU A 64 -15.74 -17.70 -9.56
CA LEU A 64 -16.13 -18.32 -8.30
C LEU A 64 -17.55 -18.90 -8.31
N ASP A 65 -18.28 -18.77 -9.42
CA ASP A 65 -19.69 -19.16 -9.58
C ASP A 65 -20.60 -18.56 -8.47
N ILE A 66 -20.47 -17.26 -8.24
CA ILE A 66 -21.26 -16.51 -7.25
C ILE A 66 -21.86 -15.23 -7.86
N PRO A 67 -22.94 -14.67 -7.28
CA PRO A 67 -23.45 -13.38 -7.73
C PRO A 67 -22.43 -12.24 -7.59
N GLU A 68 -22.39 -11.32 -8.55
CA GLU A 68 -21.55 -10.12 -8.46
C GLU A 68 -21.87 -9.26 -7.21
N GLY A 69 -23.13 -9.30 -6.75
CA GLY A 69 -23.53 -8.69 -5.47
C GLY A 69 -22.81 -9.29 -4.26
N THR A 70 -22.52 -10.59 -4.29
CA THR A 70 -21.74 -11.30 -3.25
C THR A 70 -20.27 -10.89 -3.30
N VAL A 71 -19.68 -10.71 -4.49
CA VAL A 71 -18.32 -10.17 -4.64
C VAL A 71 -18.24 -8.78 -4.00
N LYS A 72 -19.22 -7.92 -4.28
CA LYS A 72 -19.29 -6.55 -3.72
C LYS A 72 -19.43 -6.57 -2.20
N SER A 73 -20.31 -7.41 -1.65
CA SER A 73 -20.51 -7.48 -0.20
C SER A 73 -19.27 -8.05 0.52
N ARG A 74 -18.66 -9.12 -0.01
CA ARG A 74 -17.39 -9.68 0.51
C ARG A 74 -16.27 -8.64 0.48
N MET A 75 -16.13 -7.88 -0.61
CA MET A 75 -15.15 -6.79 -0.69
C MET A 75 -15.42 -5.68 0.34
N TYR A 76 -16.68 -5.29 0.52
CA TYR A 76 -17.06 -4.28 1.51
C TYR A 76 -16.61 -4.71 2.92
N TYR A 77 -16.94 -5.93 3.32
CA TYR A 77 -16.53 -6.45 4.64
C TYR A 77 -15.02 -6.65 4.75
N ALA A 78 -14.34 -7.07 3.67
CA ALA A 78 -12.89 -7.17 3.64
C ALA A 78 -12.23 -5.81 3.94
N LYS A 79 -12.64 -4.75 3.24
CA LYS A 79 -12.12 -3.39 3.47
C LYS A 79 -12.43 -2.88 4.87
N LYS A 80 -13.64 -3.14 5.38
CA LYS A 80 -14.03 -2.76 6.74
C LYS A 80 -13.13 -3.43 7.79
N ASN A 81 -12.95 -4.74 7.68
CA ASN A 81 -12.14 -5.52 8.61
C ASN A 81 -10.65 -5.13 8.55
N LEU A 82 -10.12 -4.86 7.35
CA LEU A 82 -8.76 -4.35 7.20
C LEU A 82 -8.60 -2.96 7.81
N ALA A 83 -9.59 -2.07 7.63
CA ALA A 83 -9.56 -0.75 8.24
C ALA A 83 -9.54 -0.85 9.77
N GLU A 84 -10.39 -1.70 10.35
CA GLU A 84 -10.41 -1.94 11.80
C GLU A 84 -9.09 -2.56 12.32
N ALA A 85 -8.49 -3.48 11.57
CA ALA A 85 -7.24 -4.16 11.97
C ALA A 85 -5.99 -3.29 11.82
N LEU A 86 -6.04 -2.25 10.99
CA LEU A 86 -4.91 -1.36 10.68
C LEU A 86 -5.07 0.04 11.27
N SER A 87 -6.14 0.26 12.04
CA SER A 87 -6.45 1.55 12.65
C SER A 87 -5.60 1.86 13.89
#